data_AF-A0A7K9K0Q3-F1
#
_entry.id   AF-A0A7K9K0Q3-F1
#
_cell.length_a   1.000
_cell.length_b   1.000
_cell.length_c   1.000
_cell.angle_alpha   90.00
_cell.angle_beta   90.00
_cell.angle_gamma   90.00
#
_symmetry.space_group_name_H-M   'P 1'
#
loop_
_entity.id
_entity.type
_entity.pdbx_description
1 polymer ?
#
loop_
_entity_poly.entity_id
_entity_poly.type
_entity_poly.pdbx_seq_one_letter_code
_entity_poly.pdbx_strand_id
1 'polypeptide(L)'
;RSKKGDKNGKGLRHFSMKVCEKVQRKGTTSYNEVADELVSEFTNSNSHLATDSQAYDQKNIRRRVYDALNVLMAMNIISKEKKEIRWIGLPTNSAQECQNLEMEKQKRIERIKQKRAQLQELLLQQIAFKNLVQRNQQNEQQNQGPPSLTSTIQLPFLIVNTSKRTIIDCSISSDKFEYLFNFDNTFEIHDDSEVLKRMGMSFGLEAGKCSAEDLRTAKSLVPKALEGYIT
;
A
#
# COMPACT_ATOMS: atom_id res chain seq x y z
N ARG A 1 52.34 -31.75 -18.77
CA ARG A 1 51.07 -31.01 -19.03
C ARG A 1 50.83 -30.07 -17.85
N SER A 2 50.79 -28.75 -18.12
CA SER A 2 50.82 -27.68 -17.12
C SER A 2 49.58 -27.66 -16.21
N LYS A 3 49.80 -27.38 -14.91
CA LYS A 3 48.79 -27.21 -13.86
C LYS A 3 47.86 -26.03 -14.21
N LYS A 4 46.56 -26.31 -14.32
CA LYS A 4 45.48 -25.31 -14.42
C LYS A 4 45.37 -24.62 -13.06
N GLY A 5 46.12 -23.53 -12.86
CA GLY A 5 45.95 -22.64 -11.72
C GLY A 5 44.61 -21.92 -11.82
N ASP A 6 43.89 -21.86 -10.70
CA ASP A 6 42.64 -21.12 -10.55
C ASP A 6 42.79 -19.66 -11.00
N LYS A 7 42.25 -19.34 -12.18
CA LYS A 7 42.16 -17.97 -12.72
C LYS A 7 40.88 -17.27 -12.24
N ASN A 8 40.45 -17.53 -11.00
CA ASN A 8 39.10 -17.18 -10.53
C ASN A 8 38.81 -15.68 -10.32
N GLY A 9 39.72 -14.76 -10.67
CA GLY A 9 39.50 -13.31 -10.51
C GLY A 9 40.05 -12.41 -11.62
N LYS A 10 40.64 -12.95 -12.69
CA LYS A 10 41.30 -12.14 -13.76
C LYS A 10 40.68 -12.31 -15.16
N GLY A 11 39.49 -12.91 -15.26
CA GLY A 11 38.80 -13.12 -16.53
C GLY A 11 37.99 -11.90 -16.99
N LEU A 12 37.64 -11.84 -18.28
CA LEU A 12 36.81 -10.76 -18.84
C LEU A 12 35.48 -10.60 -18.09
N ARG A 13 34.81 -11.69 -17.70
CA ARG A 13 33.59 -11.66 -16.89
C ARG A 13 33.76 -10.86 -15.59
N HIS A 14 34.90 -11.02 -14.92
CA HIS A 14 35.19 -10.33 -13.67
C HIS A 14 35.41 -8.83 -13.91
N PHE A 15 36.20 -8.48 -14.94
CA PHE A 15 36.41 -7.08 -15.31
C PHE A 15 35.13 -6.40 -15.81
N SER A 16 34.29 -7.09 -16.58
CA SER A 16 33.00 -6.54 -17.03
C SER A 16 32.07 -6.24 -15.85
N MET A 17 32.02 -7.13 -14.85
CA MET A 17 31.26 -6.89 -13.62
C MET A 17 31.79 -5.67 -12.87
N LYS A 18 33.11 -5.59 -12.67
CA LYS A 18 33.74 -4.46 -11.96
C LYS A 18 33.58 -3.13 -12.70
N VAL A 19 33.71 -3.11 -14.01
CA VAL A 19 33.45 -1.93 -14.85
C VAL A 19 31.99 -1.49 -14.71
N CYS A 20 31.04 -2.42 -14.77
CA CYS A 20 29.61 -2.13 -14.61
C CYS A 20 29.31 -1.51 -13.23
N GLU A 21 29.80 -2.12 -12.14
CA GLU A 21 29.65 -1.61 -10.77
C GLU A 21 30.22 -0.18 -10.62
N LYS A 22 31.38 0.08 -11.22
CA LYS A 22 32.08 1.36 -11.10
C LYS A 22 31.34 2.48 -11.83
N VAL A 23 30.89 2.22 -13.06
CA VAL A 23 30.11 3.20 -13.84
C VAL A 23 28.75 3.45 -13.18
N GLN A 24 28.08 2.41 -12.67
CA GLN A 24 26.82 2.55 -11.93
C GLN A 24 26.97 3.41 -10.68
N ARG A 25 28.03 3.17 -9.88
CA ARG A 25 28.25 3.90 -8.62
C ARG A 25 28.57 5.39 -8.85
N LYS A 26 29.37 5.69 -9.88
CA LYS A 26 29.78 7.07 -10.19
C LYS A 26 28.70 7.86 -10.94
N GLY A 27 27.81 7.18 -11.66
CA GLY A 27 26.79 7.81 -12.51
C GLY A 27 27.39 8.39 -13.80
N THR A 28 28.41 9.24 -13.69
CA THR A 28 29.20 9.79 -14.81
C THR A 28 30.69 9.62 -14.54
N THR A 29 31.46 9.14 -15.53
CA THR A 29 32.89 8.83 -15.39
C THR A 29 33.63 8.88 -16.74
N SER A 30 34.91 8.50 -16.79
CA SER A 30 35.70 8.40 -18.02
C SER A 30 36.44 7.07 -18.11
N TYR A 31 36.89 6.71 -19.32
CA TYR A 31 37.67 5.48 -19.52
C TYR A 31 38.93 5.44 -18.63
N ASN A 32 39.68 6.55 -18.56
CA ASN A 32 40.93 6.59 -17.79
C ASN A 32 40.65 6.42 -16.30
N GLU A 33 39.64 7.10 -15.78
CA GLU A 33 39.23 6.99 -14.37
C GLU A 33 38.86 5.56 -13.99
N VAL A 34 38.00 4.90 -14.78
CA VAL A 34 37.61 3.49 -14.54
C VAL A 34 38.82 2.56 -14.66
N ALA A 35 39.68 2.76 -15.67
CA ALA A 35 40.83 1.91 -15.88
C ALA A 35 41.89 2.07 -14.78
N ASP A 36 42.18 3.30 -14.35
CA ASP A 36 43.22 3.60 -13.37
C ASP A 36 42.79 3.12 -11.97
N GLU A 37 41.52 3.27 -11.61
CA GLU A 37 40.99 2.72 -10.36
C GLU A 37 41.02 1.19 -10.33
N LEU A 38 40.67 0.52 -11.42
CA LEU A 38 40.76 -0.95 -11.50
C LEU A 38 42.20 -1.44 -11.51
N VAL A 39 43.13 -0.70 -12.12
CA VAL A 39 44.56 -1.04 -12.03
C VAL A 39 45.01 -0.91 -10.58
N SER A 40 44.70 0.20 -9.91
CA SER A 40 45.09 0.42 -8.51
C SER A 40 44.52 -0.63 -7.54
N GLU A 41 43.25 -1.01 -7.70
CA GLU A 41 42.60 -2.02 -6.85
C GLU A 41 43.30 -3.39 -6.97
N PHE A 42 43.69 -3.79 -8.20
CA PHE A 42 44.31 -5.09 -8.46
C PHE A 42 45.82 -5.13 -8.23
N THR A 43 46.53 -4.00 -8.33
CA THR A 43 47.95 -3.93 -7.94
C THR A 43 48.11 -3.92 -6.43
N ASN A 44 47.24 -3.23 -5.69
CA ASN A 44 47.29 -3.16 -4.23
C ASN A 44 46.90 -4.49 -3.55
N SER A 45 46.07 -5.31 -4.21
CA SER A 45 45.69 -6.63 -3.72
C SER A 45 46.79 -7.70 -3.88
N ASN A 46 47.86 -7.41 -4.64
CA ASN A 46 48.93 -8.35 -5.02
C ASN A 46 50.32 -7.80 -4.65
N SER A 47 50.52 -7.43 -3.38
CA SER A 47 51.74 -6.79 -2.84
C SER A 47 53.03 -7.64 -2.86
N HIS A 48 53.06 -8.79 -3.55
CA HIS A 48 54.20 -9.74 -3.57
C HIS A 48 54.74 -10.11 -4.96
N LEU A 49 54.44 -9.35 -6.04
CA LEU A 49 54.90 -9.68 -7.40
C LEU A 49 55.90 -8.67 -7.98
N ALA A 50 56.88 -9.20 -8.74
CA ALA A 50 57.93 -8.45 -9.42
C ALA A 50 57.40 -7.37 -10.37
N THR A 51 58.13 -6.26 -10.48
CA THR A 51 57.77 -5.01 -11.17
C THR A 51 57.34 -5.20 -12.63
N ASP A 52 57.93 -6.15 -13.36
CA ASP A 52 57.60 -6.43 -14.77
C ASP A 52 56.22 -7.07 -14.96
N SER A 53 55.75 -7.84 -13.96
CA SER A 53 54.42 -8.46 -13.98
C SER A 53 53.30 -7.42 -13.80
N GLN A 54 53.58 -6.35 -13.03
CA GLN A 54 52.63 -5.27 -12.79
C GLN A 54 52.35 -4.44 -14.06
N ALA A 55 53.38 -4.18 -14.88
CA ALA A 55 53.22 -3.47 -16.15
C ALA A 55 52.40 -4.28 -17.18
N TYR A 56 52.57 -5.61 -17.20
CA TYR A 56 51.78 -6.51 -18.05
C TYR A 56 50.31 -6.56 -17.60
N ASP A 57 50.07 -6.69 -16.29
CA ASP A 57 48.72 -6.69 -15.73
C ASP A 57 48.00 -5.35 -15.99
N GLN A 58 48.69 -4.21 -15.91
CA GLN A 58 48.11 -2.90 -16.25
C GLN A 58 47.63 -2.82 -17.70
N LYS A 59 48.45 -3.25 -18.67
CA LYS A 59 48.06 -3.27 -20.10
C LYS A 59 46.88 -4.21 -20.34
N ASN A 60 46.87 -5.35 -19.65
CA ASN A 60 45.79 -6.32 -19.75
C ASN A 60 44.47 -5.75 -19.23
N ILE A 61 44.46 -5.17 -18.02
CA ILE A 61 43.28 -4.57 -17.40
C ILE A 61 42.72 -3.47 -18.31
N ARG A 62 43.56 -2.54 -18.78
CA ARG A 62 43.15 -1.49 -19.73
C ARG A 62 42.46 -2.06 -20.98
N ARG A 63 43.03 -3.10 -21.59
CA ARG A 63 42.42 -3.77 -22.76
C ARG A 63 41.06 -4.38 -22.42
N ARG A 64 40.90 -5.01 -21.26
CA ARG A 64 39.64 -5.62 -20.80
C ARG A 64 38.57 -4.57 -20.47
N VAL A 65 38.95 -3.41 -19.92
CA VAL A 65 38.03 -2.30 -19.66
C VAL A 65 37.40 -1.80 -20.96
N TYR A 66 38.19 -1.65 -22.03
CA TYR A 66 37.64 -1.31 -23.34
C TYR A 66 36.65 -2.35 -23.88
N ASP A 67 36.97 -3.65 -23.77
CA ASP A 67 36.06 -4.73 -24.18
C ASP A 67 34.72 -4.65 -23.43
N ALA A 68 34.78 -4.46 -22.11
CA ALA A 68 33.60 -4.35 -21.26
C ALA A 68 32.75 -3.12 -21.61
N LEU A 69 33.37 -1.94 -21.74
CA LEU A 69 32.65 -0.70 -22.05
C LEU A 69 31.96 -0.76 -23.42
N ASN A 70 32.60 -1.35 -24.43
CA ASN A 70 32.00 -1.47 -25.76
C ASN A 70 30.75 -2.37 -25.76
N VAL A 71 30.78 -3.48 -25.01
CA VAL A 71 29.61 -4.35 -24.86
C VAL A 71 28.51 -3.68 -24.05
N LEU A 72 28.86 -3.02 -22.93
CA LEU A 72 27.88 -2.29 -22.12
C LEU A 72 27.21 -1.16 -22.90
N MET A 73 27.95 -0.49 -23.78
CA MET A 73 27.41 0.54 -24.67
C MET A 73 26.50 -0.05 -25.74
N ALA A 74 26.90 -1.16 -26.37
CA ALA A 74 26.08 -1.86 -27.36
C ALA A 74 24.77 -2.40 -26.76
N MET A 75 24.77 -2.75 -25.47
CA MET A 75 23.58 -3.17 -24.71
C MET A 75 22.75 -1.99 -24.17
N ASN A 76 23.10 -0.76 -24.52
CA ASN A 76 22.48 0.48 -24.03
C ASN A 76 22.45 0.58 -22.49
N ILE A 77 23.44 -0.02 -21.81
CA ILE A 77 23.59 0.05 -20.34
C ILE A 77 24.31 1.34 -19.93
N ILE A 78 25.19 1.82 -20.81
CA ILE A 78 25.96 3.05 -20.65
C ILE A 78 25.93 3.85 -21.95
N SER A 79 26.04 5.18 -21.87
CA SER A 79 26.31 6.07 -23.02
C SER A 79 27.76 6.55 -22.97
N LYS A 80 28.33 6.83 -24.14
CA LYS A 80 29.66 7.45 -24.26
C LYS A 80 29.63 8.63 -25.22
N GLU A 81 29.90 9.81 -24.71
CA GLU A 81 30.04 11.04 -25.49
C GLU A 81 31.49 11.52 -25.37
N LYS A 82 32.27 11.40 -26.45
CA LYS A 82 33.71 11.70 -26.45
C LYS A 82 34.47 10.95 -25.35
N LYS A 83 34.83 11.64 -24.25
CA LYS A 83 35.57 11.09 -23.10
C LYS A 83 34.66 10.76 -21.92
N GLU A 84 33.42 11.22 -21.94
CA GLU A 84 32.45 11.08 -20.86
C GLU A 84 31.63 9.80 -21.07
N ILE A 85 31.44 9.04 -19.99
CA ILE A 85 30.68 7.80 -19.94
C ILE A 85 29.60 7.97 -18.87
N ARG A 86 28.32 7.84 -19.23
CA ARG A 86 27.20 7.92 -18.27
C ARG A 86 26.50 6.58 -18.13
N TRP A 87 26.10 6.27 -16.90
CA TRP A 87 25.24 5.14 -16.59
C TRP A 87 23.80 5.39 -17.08
N ILE A 88 23.25 4.47 -17.87
CA ILE A 88 21.85 4.51 -18.32
C ILE A 88 20.99 3.58 -17.46
N GLY A 89 21.45 2.34 -17.24
CA GLY A 89 20.71 1.31 -16.50
C GLY A 89 20.61 0.01 -17.27
N LEU A 90 20.25 -1.10 -16.59
CA LEU A 90 20.08 -2.38 -17.27
C LEU A 90 18.77 -2.38 -18.10
N PRO A 91 18.80 -2.81 -19.38
CA PRO A 91 17.69 -2.64 -20.34
C PRO A 91 16.35 -3.28 -19.91
N THR A 92 16.38 -4.23 -18.98
CA THR A 92 15.19 -4.94 -18.48
C THR A 92 14.72 -4.50 -17.09
N ASN A 93 15.49 -3.71 -16.34
CA ASN A 93 15.13 -3.41 -14.95
C ASN A 93 14.21 -2.19 -14.85
N SER A 94 14.54 -1.07 -15.49
CA SER A 94 13.84 0.20 -15.24
C SER A 94 12.40 0.27 -15.78
N ALA A 95 12.14 -0.21 -17.00
CA ALA A 95 10.81 -0.17 -17.59
C ALA A 95 9.83 -1.14 -16.90
N GLN A 96 10.29 -2.36 -16.60
CA GLN A 96 9.50 -3.35 -15.87
C GLN A 96 9.27 -2.93 -14.41
N GLU A 97 10.28 -2.35 -13.76
CA GLU A 97 10.14 -1.79 -12.41
C GLU A 97 9.16 -0.62 -12.39
N CYS A 98 9.19 0.27 -13.40
CA CYS A 98 8.22 1.35 -13.54
C CYS A 98 6.79 0.81 -13.68
N GLN A 99 6.55 -0.18 -14.55
CA GLN A 99 5.25 -0.82 -14.69
C GLN A 99 4.78 -1.51 -13.40
N ASN A 100 5.68 -2.18 -12.69
CA ASN A 100 5.37 -2.81 -11.40
C ASN A 100 4.98 -1.77 -10.35
N LEU A 101 5.71 -0.65 -10.28
CA LEU A 101 5.42 0.47 -9.37
C LEU A 101 4.10 1.14 -9.72
N GLU A 102 3.76 1.28 -11.00
CA GLU A 102 2.45 1.80 -11.44
C GLU A 102 1.32 0.87 -11.01
N MET A 103 1.48 -0.44 -11.19
CA MET A 103 0.50 -1.43 -10.74
C MET A 103 0.33 -1.40 -9.21
N GLU A 104 1.42 -1.29 -8.46
CA GLU A 104 1.38 -1.18 -7.01
C GLU A 104 0.72 0.12 -6.55
N LYS A 105 1.05 1.24 -7.19
CA LYS A 105 0.39 2.54 -6.96
C LYS A 105 -1.12 2.40 -7.16
N GLN A 106 -1.56 1.76 -8.24
CA GLN A 106 -2.99 1.57 -8.51
C GLN A 106 -3.67 0.73 -7.41
N LYS A 107 -3.03 -0.37 -6.97
CA LYS A 107 -3.51 -1.19 -5.85
C LYS A 107 -3.61 -0.40 -4.55
N ARG A 108 -2.63 0.47 -4.26
CA ARG A 108 -2.61 1.33 -3.08
C ARG A 108 -3.72 2.39 -3.14
N ILE A 109 -3.96 3.00 -4.29
CA ILE A 109 -5.04 3.96 -4.50
C ILE A 109 -6.40 3.32 -4.22
N GLU A 110 -6.67 2.13 -4.77
CA GLU A 110 -7.93 1.44 -4.56
C GLU A 110 -8.12 1.07 -3.07
N ARG A 111 -7.07 0.58 -2.42
CA ARG A 111 -7.09 0.30 -0.98
C ARG A 111 -7.37 1.56 -0.15
N ILE A 112 -6.78 2.70 -0.50
CA ILE A 112 -7.03 3.98 0.19
C ILE A 112 -8.49 4.39 0.01
N LYS A 113 -9.06 4.24 -1.19
CA LYS A 113 -10.47 4.53 -1.47
C LYS A 113 -11.40 3.68 -0.59
N GLN A 114 -11.16 2.37 -0.54
CA GLN A 114 -11.94 1.45 0.30
C GLN A 114 -11.85 1.80 1.79
N LYS A 115 -10.64 2.07 2.29
CA LYS A 115 -10.44 2.47 3.69
C LYS A 115 -11.09 3.81 4.03
N ARG A 116 -11.12 4.76 3.09
CA ARG A 116 -11.82 6.04 3.27
C ARG A 116 -13.33 5.82 3.38
N ALA A 117 -13.92 4.98 2.53
CA ALA A 117 -15.34 4.63 2.62
C ALA A 117 -15.68 3.92 3.95
N GLN A 118 -14.84 2.97 4.37
CA GLN A 118 -14.99 2.30 5.67
C GLN A 118 -14.89 3.28 6.84
N LEU A 119 -13.95 4.22 6.80
CA LEU A 119 -13.82 5.25 7.82
C LEU A 119 -15.06 6.14 7.89
N GLN A 120 -15.61 6.55 6.74
CA GLN A 120 -16.85 7.33 6.71
C GLN A 120 -18.01 6.57 7.36
N GLU A 121 -18.17 5.29 7.04
CA GLU A 121 -19.21 4.45 7.64
C GLU A 121 -19.05 4.34 9.17
N LEU A 122 -17.83 4.10 9.66
CA LEU A 122 -17.55 4.07 11.10
C LEU A 122 -17.83 5.40 11.80
N LEU A 123 -17.53 6.53 11.15
CA LEU A 123 -17.84 7.85 11.69
C LEU A 123 -19.35 8.08 11.77
N LEU A 124 -20.10 7.69 10.74
CA LEU A 124 -21.56 7.76 10.75
C LEU A 124 -22.16 6.91 11.87
N GLN A 125 -21.68 5.69 12.06
CA GLN A 125 -22.09 4.82 13.16
C GLN A 125 -21.79 5.43 14.52
N GLN A 126 -20.60 6.01 14.71
CA GLN A 126 -20.23 6.68 15.95
C GLN A 126 -21.14 7.88 16.26
N ILE A 127 -21.40 8.72 15.25
CA ILE A 127 -22.29 9.88 15.38
C ILE A 127 -23.69 9.40 15.76
N ALA A 128 -24.23 8.45 15.01
CA ALA A 128 -25.57 7.92 15.22
C ALA A 128 -25.74 7.30 16.60
N PHE A 129 -24.76 6.50 17.04
CA PHE A 129 -24.78 5.88 18.36
C PHE A 129 -24.73 6.91 19.49
N LYS A 130 -23.79 7.86 19.44
CA LYS A 130 -23.69 8.90 20.48
C LYS A 130 -24.91 9.81 20.49
N ASN A 131 -25.45 10.16 19.33
CA ASN A 131 -26.65 10.96 19.21
C ASN A 131 -27.86 10.23 19.82
N LEU A 132 -28.03 8.94 19.53
CA LEU A 132 -29.07 8.11 20.15
C LEU A 132 -28.95 8.09 21.67
N VAL A 133 -27.75 7.90 22.21
CA VAL A 133 -27.50 7.89 23.66
C VAL A 133 -27.85 9.25 24.27
N GLN A 134 -27.42 10.36 23.66
CA GLN A 134 -27.73 11.71 24.16
C GLN A 134 -29.24 11.99 24.14
N ARG A 135 -29.92 11.66 23.04
CA ARG A 135 -31.38 11.82 22.92
C ARG A 135 -32.12 10.99 23.97
N ASN A 136 -31.72 9.74 24.17
CA ASN A 136 -32.36 8.87 25.17
C ASN A 136 -32.12 9.38 26.59
N GLN A 137 -30.90 9.83 26.92
CA GLN A 137 -30.61 10.45 28.22
C GLN A 137 -31.48 11.68 28.49
N GLN A 138 -31.69 12.55 27.49
CA GLN A 138 -32.56 13.71 27.61
C GLN A 138 -34.02 13.29 27.85
N ASN A 139 -34.51 12.28 27.12
CA ASN A 139 -35.86 11.77 27.30
C ASN A 139 -36.07 11.13 28.68
N GLU A 140 -35.08 10.41 29.21
CA GLU A 140 -35.15 9.83 30.56
C GLU A 140 -35.17 10.92 31.64
N GLN A 141 -34.41 12.00 31.46
CA GLN A 141 -34.43 13.15 32.36
C GLN A 141 -35.80 13.86 32.35
N GLN A 142 -36.39 14.04 31.16
CA GLN A 142 -37.71 14.67 31.02
C GLN A 142 -38.85 13.80 31.58
N ASN A 143 -38.78 12.48 31.36
CA ASN A 143 -39.81 11.53 31.77
C ASN A 143 -39.57 10.94 33.18
N GLN A 144 -38.59 11.47 33.93
CA GLN A 144 -38.25 11.07 35.29
C GLN A 144 -37.93 9.58 35.46
N GLY A 145 -37.27 8.97 34.47
CA GLY A 145 -36.81 7.60 34.57
C GLY A 145 -36.69 6.89 33.22
N PRO A 146 -36.10 5.68 33.24
CA PRO A 146 -36.00 4.84 32.06
C PRO A 146 -37.38 4.32 31.62
N PRO A 147 -37.60 4.15 30.31
CA PRO A 147 -38.83 3.53 29.79
C PRO A 147 -38.94 2.05 30.21
N SER A 148 -40.14 1.47 30.08
CA SER A 148 -40.35 0.06 30.42
C SER A 148 -39.54 -0.86 29.50
N LEU A 149 -39.08 -1.98 30.04
CA LEU A 149 -38.30 -2.98 29.28
C LEU A 149 -39.08 -3.56 28.09
N THR A 150 -40.42 -3.60 28.17
CA THR A 150 -41.28 -4.11 27.08
C THR A 150 -41.46 -3.11 25.94
N SER A 151 -41.10 -1.84 26.14
CA SER A 151 -41.23 -0.77 25.14
C SER A 151 -39.90 -0.40 24.48
N THR A 152 -38.82 -1.11 24.79
CA THR A 152 -37.48 -0.82 24.27
C THR A 152 -36.82 -2.03 23.63
N ILE A 153 -35.97 -1.76 22.64
CA ILE A 153 -35.12 -2.76 21.99
C ILE A 153 -33.68 -2.28 22.17
N GLN A 154 -32.85 -3.09 22.80
CA GLN A 154 -31.44 -2.79 23.03
C GLN A 154 -30.60 -3.20 21.80
N LEU A 155 -29.51 -2.48 21.53
CA LEU A 155 -28.53 -2.87 20.52
C LEU A 155 -27.62 -4.00 21.07
N PRO A 156 -27.09 -4.90 20.22
CA PRO A 156 -27.33 -4.98 18.77
C PRO A 156 -28.62 -5.74 18.43
N PHE A 157 -29.28 -5.35 17.34
CA PHE A 157 -30.46 -6.04 16.84
C PHE A 157 -30.51 -6.08 15.31
N LEU A 158 -31.41 -6.91 14.80
CA LEU A 158 -31.76 -6.99 13.38
C LEU A 158 -33.28 -6.82 13.26
N ILE A 159 -33.72 -6.04 12.29
CA ILE A 159 -35.14 -5.88 11.96
C ILE A 159 -35.42 -6.63 10.66
N VAL A 160 -36.48 -7.43 10.68
CA VAL A 160 -37.07 -8.01 9.48
C VAL A 160 -38.43 -7.36 9.28
N ASN A 161 -38.63 -6.63 8.19
CA ASN A 161 -39.89 -6.00 7.84
C ASN A 161 -40.51 -6.68 6.61
N THR A 162 -41.83 -6.81 6.64
CA THR A 162 -42.62 -7.30 5.51
C THR A 162 -43.98 -6.61 5.50
N SER A 163 -44.78 -6.85 4.47
CA SER A 163 -46.14 -6.32 4.38
C SER A 163 -47.00 -6.82 5.54
N LYS A 164 -47.91 -5.98 6.04
CA LYS A 164 -48.88 -6.38 7.08
C LYS A 164 -49.82 -7.51 6.65
N ARG A 165 -49.86 -7.82 5.35
CA ARG A 165 -50.67 -8.90 4.77
C ARG A 165 -49.90 -10.22 4.62
N THR A 166 -48.57 -10.20 4.78
CA THR A 166 -47.72 -11.38 4.65
C THR A 166 -48.04 -12.37 5.77
N ILE A 167 -48.26 -13.63 5.40
CA ILE A 167 -48.39 -14.73 6.34
C ILE A 167 -46.98 -15.22 6.69
N ILE A 168 -46.69 -15.27 7.99
CA ILE A 168 -45.40 -15.68 8.53
C ILE A 168 -45.61 -16.94 9.34
N ASP A 169 -44.97 -18.03 8.90
CA ASP A 169 -44.87 -19.27 9.68
C ASP A 169 -43.48 -19.35 10.32
N CYS A 170 -43.42 -19.67 11.61
CA CYS A 170 -42.19 -19.65 12.40
C CYS A 170 -42.03 -20.96 13.16
N SER A 171 -40.92 -21.65 12.88
CA SER A 171 -40.49 -22.84 13.60
C SER A 171 -39.24 -22.51 14.41
N ILE A 172 -39.29 -22.81 15.71
CA ILE A 172 -38.22 -22.51 16.66
C ILE A 172 -37.76 -23.81 17.29
N SER A 173 -36.45 -24.07 17.30
CA SER A 173 -35.88 -25.20 18.01
C SER A 173 -36.13 -25.09 19.52
N SER A 174 -36.15 -26.22 20.22
CA SER A 174 -36.36 -26.24 21.68
C SER A 174 -35.30 -25.46 22.47
N ASP A 175 -34.08 -25.43 21.95
CA ASP A 175 -32.92 -24.74 22.51
C ASP A 175 -32.83 -23.26 22.08
N LYS A 176 -33.70 -22.81 21.17
CA LYS A 176 -33.72 -21.45 20.62
C LYS A 176 -32.42 -21.01 19.93
N PHE A 177 -31.63 -21.95 19.42
CA PHE A 177 -30.47 -21.64 18.58
C PHE A 177 -30.80 -21.61 17.08
N GLU A 178 -31.92 -22.23 16.67
CA GLU A 178 -32.35 -22.28 15.27
C GLU A 178 -33.78 -21.74 15.13
N TYR A 179 -33.94 -20.82 14.18
CA TYR A 179 -35.22 -20.23 13.82
C TYR A 179 -35.39 -20.35 12.31
N LEU A 180 -36.54 -20.87 11.89
CA LEU A 180 -36.94 -20.93 10.49
C LEU A 180 -38.20 -20.08 10.32
N PHE A 181 -38.10 -19.04 9.49
CA PHE A 181 -39.22 -18.18 9.13
C PHE A 181 -39.58 -18.41 7.66
N ASN A 182 -40.82 -18.82 7.41
CA ASN A 182 -41.39 -18.94 6.07
C ASN A 182 -42.32 -17.75 5.84
N PHE A 183 -42.02 -16.96 4.81
CA PHE A 183 -42.83 -15.82 4.39
C PHE A 183 -43.50 -16.16 3.05
N ASP A 184 -44.80 -15.89 2.93
CA ASP A 184 -45.54 -16.06 1.67
C ASP A 184 -45.31 -14.90 0.67
N ASN A 185 -44.52 -13.89 1.09
CA ASN A 185 -44.20 -12.71 0.31
C ASN A 185 -42.80 -12.18 0.64
N THR A 186 -42.37 -11.15 -0.09
CA THR A 186 -41.06 -10.51 0.10
C THR A 186 -40.92 -9.89 1.49
N PHE A 187 -39.71 -9.96 2.05
CA PHE A 187 -39.31 -9.27 3.26
C PHE A 187 -37.98 -8.56 3.04
N GLU A 188 -37.67 -7.60 3.90
CA GLU A 188 -36.40 -6.89 3.92
C GLU A 188 -35.75 -7.08 5.30
N ILE A 189 -34.42 -6.99 5.31
CA ILE A 189 -33.61 -7.13 6.52
C ILE A 189 -32.79 -5.84 6.69
N HIS A 190 -32.84 -5.28 7.89
CA HIS A 190 -32.09 -4.09 8.26
C HIS A 190 -31.31 -4.33 9.55
N ASP A 191 -30.05 -3.93 9.56
CA ASP A 191 -29.25 -3.88 10.79
C ASP A 191 -29.62 -2.65 11.64
N ASP A 192 -29.14 -2.65 12.87
CA ASP A 192 -29.32 -1.51 13.78
C ASP A 192 -28.74 -0.21 13.19
N SER A 193 -27.61 -0.28 12.48
CA SER A 193 -26.95 0.88 11.89
C SER A 193 -27.82 1.58 10.84
N GLU A 194 -28.46 0.85 9.93
CA GLU A 194 -29.40 1.37 8.94
C GLU A 194 -30.66 1.93 9.60
N VAL A 195 -31.19 1.26 10.64
CA VAL A 195 -32.34 1.77 11.40
C VAL A 195 -32.01 3.11 12.04
N LEU A 196 -30.83 3.25 12.65
CA LEU A 196 -30.38 4.50 13.26
C LEU A 196 -30.24 5.63 12.22
N LYS A 197 -29.74 5.34 11.01
CA LYS A 197 -29.67 6.31 9.90
C LYS A 197 -31.08 6.78 9.51
N ARG A 198 -32.01 5.85 9.30
CA ARG A 198 -33.42 6.16 8.96
C ARG A 198 -34.15 6.95 10.05
N MET A 199 -33.77 6.75 11.31
CA MET A 199 -34.25 7.55 12.44
C MET A 199 -33.66 8.98 12.47
N GLY A 200 -32.75 9.32 11.55
CA GLY A 200 -32.08 10.62 11.48
C GLY A 200 -30.94 10.77 12.49
N MET A 201 -30.47 9.67 13.11
CA MET A 201 -29.43 9.76 14.15
C MET A 201 -28.07 10.18 13.57
N SER A 202 -27.83 9.95 12.27
CA SER A 202 -26.65 10.40 11.51
C SER A 202 -26.80 11.79 10.88
N PHE A 203 -27.87 12.53 11.20
CA PHE A 203 -28.12 13.89 10.69
C PHE A 203 -28.19 14.02 9.16
N GLY A 204 -28.51 12.94 8.44
CA GLY A 204 -28.57 12.98 6.98
C GLY A 204 -27.21 13.08 6.29
N LEU A 205 -26.11 12.89 7.03
CA LEU A 205 -24.74 12.93 6.49
C LEU A 205 -24.51 11.86 5.42
N GLU A 206 -25.19 10.72 5.51
CA GLU A 206 -25.13 9.64 4.52
C GLU A 206 -25.67 10.05 3.14
N ALA A 207 -26.59 11.02 3.11
CA ALA A 207 -27.21 11.52 1.88
C ALA A 207 -26.72 12.93 1.49
N GLY A 208 -25.78 13.51 2.25
CA GLY A 208 -25.33 14.90 2.07
C GLY A 208 -26.42 15.95 2.34
N LYS A 209 -27.44 15.61 3.13
CA LYS A 209 -28.61 16.46 3.44
C LYS A 209 -28.56 16.96 4.89
N CYS A 210 -27.40 17.41 5.33
CA CYS A 210 -27.17 17.84 6.71
C CYS A 210 -27.29 19.37 6.84
N SER A 211 -27.99 19.84 7.87
CA SER A 211 -28.09 21.28 8.17
C SER A 211 -26.78 21.80 8.79
N ALA A 212 -26.56 23.12 8.75
CA ALA A 212 -25.34 23.71 9.32
C ALA A 212 -25.26 23.54 10.86
N GLU A 213 -26.39 23.46 11.54
CA GLU A 213 -26.48 23.18 12.97
C GLU A 213 -26.17 21.71 13.26
N ASP A 214 -26.80 20.80 12.51
CA ASP A 214 -26.58 19.37 12.66
C ASP A 214 -25.13 18.97 12.34
N LEU A 215 -24.51 19.61 11.34
CA LEU A 215 -23.11 19.38 11.00
C LEU A 215 -22.17 19.78 12.15
N ARG A 216 -22.50 20.85 12.89
CA ARG A 216 -21.74 21.29 14.06
C ARG A 216 -21.88 20.28 15.20
N THR A 217 -23.09 19.80 15.43
CA THR A 217 -23.37 18.76 16.42
C THR A 217 -22.64 17.47 16.07
N ALA A 218 -22.74 17.00 14.82
CA ALA A 218 -22.03 15.82 14.33
C ALA A 218 -20.51 15.91 14.54
N LYS A 219 -19.90 17.07 14.24
CA LYS A 219 -18.46 17.31 14.49
C LYS A 219 -18.10 17.22 15.97
N SER A 220 -18.96 17.70 16.87
CA SER A 220 -18.74 17.59 18.31
C SER A 220 -18.76 16.15 18.85
N LEU A 221 -19.40 15.22 18.12
CA LEU A 221 -19.54 13.82 18.52
C LEU A 221 -18.33 12.96 18.12
N VAL A 222 -17.44 13.49 17.28
CA VAL A 222 -16.22 12.80 16.83
C VAL A 222 -14.94 13.44 17.41
N PRO A 223 -13.82 12.71 17.46
CA PRO A 223 -12.54 13.29 17.87
C PRO A 223 -12.10 14.41 16.93
N LYS A 224 -11.44 15.45 17.47
CA LYS A 224 -10.95 16.62 16.70
C LYS A 224 -10.14 16.27 15.46
N ALA A 225 -9.32 15.21 15.53
CA ALA A 225 -8.50 14.74 14.41
C ALA A 225 -9.32 14.21 13.22
N LEU A 226 -10.60 13.88 13.44
CA LEU A 226 -11.50 13.29 12.45
C LEU A 226 -12.58 14.27 11.97
N GLU A 227 -12.67 15.47 12.54
CA GLU A 227 -13.65 16.50 12.13
C GLU A 227 -13.54 16.88 10.65
N GLY A 228 -12.32 16.88 10.10
CA GLY A 228 -12.07 17.18 8.68
C GLY A 228 -12.63 16.15 7.70
N TYR A 229 -13.05 14.98 8.19
CA TYR A 229 -13.68 13.93 7.38
C TYR A 229 -15.22 14.03 7.38
N ILE A 230 -15.80 14.94 8.17
CA ILE A 230 -17.25 15.21 8.18
C ILE A 230 -17.51 16.47 7.36
N THR A 231 -18.16 16.30 6.21
CA THR A 231 -18.49 17.35 5.25
C THR A 231 -19.96 17.34 4.91
#